data_AF-A0AAN5KIA6-F1
#
_entry.id   AF-A0AAN5KIA6-F1
#
_cell.length_a   1.000
_cell.length_b   1.000
_cell.length_c   1.000
_cell.angle_alpha   90.00
_cell.angle_beta   90.00
_cell.angle_gamma   90.00
#
_symmetry.space_group_name_H-M   'P 1'
#
loop_
_entity.id
_entity.type
_entity.pdbx_description
1 polymer ?
#
loop_
_entity_poly.entity_id
_entity_poly.type
_entity_poly.pdbx_seq_one_letter_code
_entity_poly.pdbx_strand_id
1 'polypeptide(L)'
;MSPERNRTLRGPLLLRTDGQQESTFDQRLLESGADHEWQHADPWRVLRIQGEFVAGFDALSKLPKAVTVFGSARMGEGTPEYDLGVRVGEALAKSEYAVITGGGPGVMEAANRGAYEADGLSVGLGIELPHEQGLNEYVDLGLNFRYFFARKTMFLKYSQAFICLPGGMGTMDEFFEVLCMVQTGKVTNYPIVLMGTEYWSGLVEWLKSTLAAGGFINPEDLDLFLVTDDVDEAVAHIVECHKVMSDKRVRNER
;
A
#
# COMPACT_ATOMS: atom_id res chain seq x y z
N MET A 1 48.99 33.58 34.51
CA MET A 1 47.90 34.14 33.69
C MET A 1 46.79 33.09 33.62
N SER A 2 45.71 33.28 34.36
CA SER A 2 44.62 32.30 34.44
C SER A 2 43.84 32.27 33.14
N PRO A 3 43.48 31.10 32.58
CA PRO A 3 42.69 31.00 31.36
C PRO A 3 41.19 31.20 31.65
N GLU A 4 40.82 32.20 32.43
CA GLU A 4 39.42 32.60 32.63
C GLU A 4 39.00 33.52 31.48
N ARG A 5 38.74 32.92 30.33
CA ARG A 5 37.96 33.56 29.26
C ARG A 5 36.55 33.00 29.37
N ASN A 6 35.56 33.85 29.63
CA ASN A 6 34.15 33.45 29.71
C ASN A 6 33.76 32.62 28.47
N ARG A 7 33.37 31.37 28.72
CA ARG A 7 32.89 30.41 27.72
C ARG A 7 31.55 29.89 28.21
N THR A 8 30.58 29.81 27.30
CA THR A 8 29.22 29.40 27.62
C THR A 8 28.84 28.22 26.73
N LEU A 9 28.30 27.16 27.33
CA LEU A 9 27.78 26.01 26.60
C LEU A 9 26.36 26.30 26.10
N ARG A 10 26.10 26.03 24.81
CA ARG A 10 24.76 26.08 24.20
C ARG A 10 24.52 24.78 23.44
N GLY A 11 23.77 23.86 24.05
CA GLY A 11 23.65 22.50 23.53
C GLY A 11 25.05 21.85 23.40
N PRO A 12 25.41 21.26 22.24
CA PRO A 12 26.73 20.67 22.04
C PRO A 12 27.85 21.69 21.72
N LEU A 13 27.55 22.99 21.63
CA LEU A 13 28.52 24.02 21.22
C LEU A 13 29.12 24.77 22.42
N LEU A 14 30.45 24.91 22.44
CA LEU A 14 31.17 25.79 23.36
C LEU A 14 31.43 27.13 22.68
N LEU A 15 30.71 28.18 23.09
CA LEU A 15 30.77 29.49 22.46
C LEU A 15 31.54 30.50 23.34
N ARG A 16 32.19 31.45 22.66
CA ARG A 16 32.89 32.57 23.29
C ARG A 16 32.09 33.85 23.01
N THR A 17 31.04 34.08 23.80
CA THR A 17 30.13 35.23 23.66
C THR A 17 29.55 35.63 25.02
N ASP A 18 29.29 36.94 25.19
CA ASP A 18 28.76 37.55 26.43
C ASP A 18 27.23 37.48 26.57
N GLY A 19 26.53 36.80 25.65
CA GLY A 19 25.07 36.68 25.72
C GLY A 19 24.63 35.56 26.66
N GLN A 20 24.02 35.91 27.80
CA GLN A 20 23.27 34.96 28.63
C GLN A 20 22.07 34.44 27.84
N GLN A 21 21.85 33.13 27.85
CA GLN A 21 20.66 32.52 27.26
C GLN A 21 19.56 32.55 28.33
N GLU A 22 18.54 33.40 28.14
CA GLU A 22 17.49 33.65 29.14
C GLU A 22 16.55 32.46 29.39
N SER A 23 16.45 31.53 28.43
CA SER A 23 15.60 30.33 28.52
C SER A 23 16.25 29.09 27.92
N THR A 24 15.97 27.91 28.48
CA THR A 24 16.48 26.63 27.93
C THR A 24 15.78 26.28 26.62
N PHE A 25 16.37 25.40 25.82
CA PHE A 25 15.71 24.91 24.60
C PHE A 25 14.43 24.13 24.93
N ASP A 26 14.44 23.32 26.01
CA ASP A 26 13.26 22.60 26.48
C ASP A 26 12.16 23.54 26.98
N GLN A 27 12.52 24.61 27.69
CA GLN A 27 11.55 25.61 28.14
C GLN A 27 10.83 26.25 26.94
N ARG A 28 11.56 26.65 25.90
CA ARG A 28 10.96 27.22 24.67
C ARG A 28 10.13 26.20 23.87
N LEU A 29 10.49 24.91 23.92
CA LEU A 29 9.76 23.84 23.24
C LEU A 29 8.46 23.49 23.98
N LEU A 30 8.47 23.52 25.33
CA LEU A 30 7.38 23.09 26.19
C LEU A 30 6.45 24.24 26.61
N GLU A 31 6.85 25.50 26.39
CA GLU A 31 5.99 26.66 26.60
C GLU A 31 4.85 26.69 25.57
N SER A 32 3.61 26.57 26.06
CA SER A 32 2.39 26.54 25.26
C SER A 32 2.05 27.95 24.75
N GLY A 33 2.46 28.26 23.51
CA GLY A 33 2.12 29.54 22.88
C GLY A 33 2.60 29.72 21.43
N ALA A 34 3.07 28.67 20.76
CA ALA A 34 3.52 28.78 19.37
C ALA A 34 2.34 28.92 18.41
N ASP A 35 2.48 29.85 17.46
CA ASP A 35 1.62 29.93 16.28
C ASP A 35 1.61 28.56 15.57
N HIS A 36 0.43 28.04 15.20
CA HIS A 36 0.27 26.70 14.62
C HIS A 36 0.27 26.71 13.08
N GLU A 37 0.40 27.87 12.42
CA GLU A 37 0.36 27.96 10.96
C GLU A 37 1.41 27.08 10.26
N TRP A 38 2.57 26.84 10.89
CA TRP A 38 3.61 25.95 10.36
C TRP A 38 3.13 24.52 10.15
N GLN A 39 2.09 24.05 10.86
CA GLN A 39 1.54 22.71 10.70
C GLN A 39 0.88 22.49 9.34
N HIS A 40 0.48 23.59 8.67
CA HIS A 40 -0.11 23.56 7.34
C HIS A 40 0.88 23.96 6.24
N ALA A 41 2.09 24.38 6.61
CA ALA A 41 3.14 24.75 5.68
C ALA A 41 3.83 23.51 5.07
N ASP A 42 4.30 23.66 3.84
CA ASP A 42 4.95 22.57 3.09
C ASP A 42 6.17 21.95 3.80
N PRO A 43 7.04 22.71 4.51
CA PRO A 43 8.14 22.09 5.26
C PRO A 43 7.66 21.07 6.29
N TRP A 44 6.58 21.34 7.00
CA TRP A 44 6.02 20.39 7.96
C TRP A 44 5.33 19.21 7.27
N ARG A 45 4.69 19.44 6.12
CA ARG A 45 4.12 18.35 5.31
C ARG A 45 5.20 17.38 4.85
N VAL A 46 6.38 17.85 4.43
CA VAL A 46 7.52 16.98 4.07
C VAL A 46 7.91 16.07 5.24
N LEU A 47 8.01 16.63 6.45
CA LEU A 47 8.34 15.84 7.65
C LEU A 47 7.23 14.83 8.00
N ARG A 48 5.96 15.19 7.83
CA ARG A 48 4.83 14.27 8.03
C ARG A 48 4.81 13.14 7.00
N ILE A 49 5.06 13.47 5.73
CA ILE A 49 5.18 12.49 4.64
C ILE A 49 6.32 11.52 4.94
N GLN A 50 7.49 12.04 5.33
CA GLN A 50 8.62 11.20 5.75
C GLN A 50 8.23 10.28 6.91
N GLY A 51 7.49 10.79 7.91
CA GLY A 51 6.98 10.00 9.03
C GLY A 51 6.10 8.83 8.59
N GLU A 52 5.21 9.04 7.61
CA GLU A 52 4.36 7.95 7.08
C GLU A 52 5.16 6.88 6.34
N PHE A 53 6.20 7.27 5.59
CA PHE A 53 7.10 6.29 4.97
C PHE A 53 7.88 5.49 6.01
N VAL A 54 8.40 6.14 7.06
CA VAL A 54 9.13 5.45 8.14
C VAL A 54 8.21 4.46 8.85
N ALA A 55 7.01 4.90 9.26
CA ALA A 55 6.05 4.04 9.94
C ALA A 55 5.61 2.86 9.07
N GLY A 56 5.28 3.11 7.80
CA GLY A 56 4.91 2.07 6.85
C GLY A 56 6.03 1.06 6.60
N PHE A 57 7.27 1.54 6.43
CA PHE A 57 8.39 0.65 6.18
C PHE A 57 8.77 -0.22 7.37
N ASP A 58 8.69 0.34 8.57
CA ASP A 58 8.99 -0.38 9.81
C ASP A 58 7.93 -1.46 10.08
N ALA A 59 6.65 -1.10 10.04
CA ALA A 59 5.54 -2.02 10.32
C ALA A 59 5.47 -3.19 9.33
N LEU A 60 5.74 -2.94 8.04
CA LEU A 60 5.64 -3.95 6.98
C LEU A 60 6.98 -4.66 6.72
N SER A 61 8.05 -4.35 7.45
CA SER A 61 9.41 -4.85 7.20
C SER A 61 9.54 -6.38 7.25
N LYS A 62 8.72 -7.05 8.06
CA LYS A 62 8.74 -8.50 8.31
C LYS A 62 7.60 -9.25 7.62
N LEU A 63 6.90 -8.58 6.71
CA LEU A 63 5.77 -9.17 6.00
C LEU A 63 6.28 -10.34 5.12
N PRO A 64 5.61 -11.51 5.13
CA PRO A 64 5.95 -12.62 4.25
C PRO A 64 5.64 -12.26 2.79
N LYS A 65 5.69 -13.23 1.87
CA LYS A 65 5.12 -13.02 0.54
C LYS A 65 3.65 -12.61 0.66
N ALA A 66 3.22 -11.66 -0.17
CA ALA A 66 1.91 -11.05 -0.08
C ALA A 66 1.31 -10.76 -1.44
N VAL A 67 -0.01 -10.79 -1.49
CA VAL A 67 -0.80 -10.36 -2.64
C VAL A 67 -1.69 -9.22 -2.20
N THR A 68 -1.72 -8.14 -2.97
CA THR A 68 -2.66 -7.06 -2.72
C THR A 68 -3.96 -7.32 -3.48
N VAL A 69 -5.08 -7.18 -2.80
CA VAL A 69 -6.42 -7.38 -3.35
C VAL A 69 -7.18 -6.06 -3.34
N PHE A 70 -7.67 -5.67 -4.51
CA PHE A 70 -8.51 -4.48 -4.69
C PHE A 70 -9.90 -4.86 -5.19
N GLY A 71 -10.88 -4.02 -4.88
CA GLY A 71 -12.25 -4.20 -5.33
C GLY A 71 -13.15 -3.08 -4.82
N SER A 72 -14.44 -3.18 -5.11
CA SER A 72 -15.43 -2.20 -4.69
C SER A 72 -15.54 -2.09 -3.17
N ALA A 73 -15.48 -0.88 -2.63
CA ALA A 73 -15.85 -0.59 -1.24
C ALA A 73 -17.37 -0.66 -0.99
N ARG A 74 -18.17 -0.77 -2.06
CA ARG A 74 -19.64 -0.66 -2.00
C ARG A 74 -20.38 -1.99 -2.07
N MET A 75 -19.72 -3.06 -2.54
CA MET A 75 -20.33 -4.38 -2.65
C MET A 75 -20.09 -5.15 -1.35
N GLY A 76 -21.11 -5.23 -0.51
CA GLY A 76 -21.07 -5.89 0.80
C GLY A 76 -21.57 -7.33 0.79
N GLU A 77 -21.72 -7.91 1.98
CA GLU A 77 -22.22 -9.28 2.16
C GLU A 77 -23.51 -9.56 1.35
N GLY A 78 -23.59 -10.75 0.77
CA GLY A 78 -24.72 -11.19 -0.06
C GLY A 78 -24.64 -10.77 -1.53
N THR A 79 -23.57 -10.08 -1.94
CA THR A 79 -23.26 -9.83 -3.36
C THR A 79 -22.29 -10.90 -3.89
N PRO A 80 -22.40 -11.31 -5.18
CA PRO A 80 -21.46 -12.25 -5.78
C PRO A 80 -19.99 -11.77 -5.68
N GLU A 81 -19.76 -10.47 -5.78
CA GLU A 81 -18.43 -9.86 -5.68
C GLU A 81 -17.82 -10.01 -4.27
N TYR A 82 -18.65 -9.92 -3.23
CA TYR A 82 -18.19 -10.13 -1.85
C TYR A 82 -17.84 -11.60 -1.64
N ASP A 83 -18.69 -12.54 -2.04
CA ASP A 83 -18.42 -13.97 -1.91
C ASP A 83 -17.15 -14.38 -2.67
N LEU A 84 -16.94 -13.78 -3.86
CA LEU A 84 -15.71 -13.93 -4.62
C LEU A 84 -14.49 -13.40 -3.86
N GLY A 85 -14.61 -12.24 -3.21
CA GLY A 85 -13.56 -11.66 -2.37
C GLY A 85 -13.16 -12.58 -1.22
N VAL A 86 -14.13 -13.17 -0.52
CA VAL A 86 -13.87 -14.14 0.57
C VAL A 86 -13.11 -15.35 0.03
N ARG A 87 -13.56 -15.94 -1.07
CA ARG A 87 -12.89 -17.09 -1.69
C ARG A 87 -11.46 -16.78 -2.14
N VAL A 88 -11.22 -15.59 -2.70
CA VAL A 88 -9.88 -15.12 -3.07
C VAL A 88 -8.98 -15.00 -1.84
N GLY A 89 -9.47 -14.36 -0.78
CA GLY A 89 -8.72 -14.23 0.49
C GLY A 89 -8.32 -15.59 1.08
N GLU A 90 -9.28 -16.52 1.13
CA GLU A 90 -9.08 -17.88 1.63
C GLU A 90 -8.05 -18.65 0.80
N ALA A 91 -8.15 -18.61 -0.54
CA ALA A 91 -7.25 -19.32 -1.44
C ALA A 91 -5.80 -18.79 -1.38
N LEU A 92 -5.65 -17.46 -1.24
CA LEU A 92 -4.34 -16.83 -1.05
C LEU A 92 -3.69 -17.24 0.28
N ALA A 93 -4.45 -17.20 1.38
CA ALA A 93 -3.98 -17.62 2.69
C ALA A 93 -3.54 -19.10 2.70
N LYS A 94 -4.35 -19.99 2.11
CA LYS A 94 -4.00 -21.41 1.92
C LYS A 94 -2.74 -21.64 1.08
N SER A 95 -2.38 -20.67 0.24
CA SER A 95 -1.16 -20.67 -0.57
C SER A 95 0.02 -19.94 0.09
N GLU A 96 -0.09 -19.69 1.41
CA GLU A 96 0.90 -19.03 2.27
C GLU A 96 1.20 -17.57 1.90
N TYR A 97 0.26 -16.88 1.26
CA TYR A 97 0.36 -15.44 1.04
C TYR A 97 -0.35 -14.67 2.14
N ALA A 98 0.29 -13.61 2.63
CA ALA A 98 -0.43 -12.55 3.32
C ALA A 98 -1.35 -11.82 2.33
N VAL A 99 -2.51 -11.38 2.80
CA VAL A 99 -3.48 -10.64 1.99
C VAL A 99 -3.45 -9.19 2.43
N ILE A 100 -3.10 -8.30 1.50
CA ILE A 100 -3.07 -6.85 1.74
C ILE A 100 -4.27 -6.23 1.03
N THR A 101 -5.05 -5.42 1.74
CA THR A 101 -6.16 -4.68 1.14
C THR A 101 -6.09 -3.21 1.54
N GLY A 102 -7.04 -2.42 1.04
CA GLY A 102 -7.25 -1.07 1.52
C GLY A 102 -7.85 -0.96 2.92
N GLY A 103 -8.21 -2.08 3.57
CA GLY A 103 -8.77 -2.14 4.92
C GLY A 103 -10.18 -1.57 5.07
N GLY A 104 -10.81 -1.11 3.99
CA GLY A 104 -12.17 -0.57 4.00
C GLY A 104 -13.25 -1.66 3.94
N PRO A 105 -14.52 -1.26 3.79
CA PRO A 105 -15.66 -2.18 3.68
C PRO A 105 -15.72 -2.87 2.31
N GLY A 106 -16.76 -3.67 2.12
CA GLY A 106 -17.09 -4.29 0.84
C GLY A 106 -16.11 -5.39 0.45
N VAL A 107 -15.65 -5.42 -0.79
CA VAL A 107 -14.77 -6.49 -1.29
C VAL A 107 -13.41 -6.50 -0.61
N MET A 108 -12.94 -5.34 -0.11
CA MET A 108 -11.71 -5.28 0.69
C MET A 108 -11.86 -6.05 2.00
N GLU A 109 -12.98 -5.83 2.71
CA GLU A 109 -13.34 -6.60 3.90
C GLU A 109 -13.50 -8.09 3.57
N ALA A 110 -14.17 -8.43 2.46
CA ALA A 110 -14.32 -9.81 2.04
C ALA A 110 -12.98 -10.54 1.90
N ALA A 111 -12.00 -9.93 1.23
CA ALA A 111 -10.68 -10.50 1.07
C ALA A 111 -9.91 -10.60 2.41
N ASN A 112 -10.03 -9.60 3.28
CA ASN A 112 -9.48 -9.67 4.64
C ASN A 112 -10.10 -10.81 5.44
N ARG A 113 -11.43 -10.93 5.40
CA ARG A 113 -12.19 -11.97 6.07
C ARG A 113 -11.78 -13.36 5.63
N GLY A 114 -11.73 -13.61 4.32
CA GLY A 114 -11.32 -14.91 3.78
C GLY A 114 -9.91 -15.30 4.21
N ALA A 115 -8.99 -14.33 4.27
CA ALA A 115 -7.63 -14.57 4.76
C ALA A 115 -7.61 -14.86 6.27
N TYR A 116 -8.32 -14.05 7.05
CA TYR A 116 -8.41 -14.17 8.51
C TYR A 116 -9.04 -15.50 8.95
N GLU A 117 -10.18 -15.87 8.35
CA GLU A 117 -10.88 -17.13 8.65
C GLU A 117 -10.08 -18.38 8.24
N ALA A 118 -9.10 -18.23 7.34
CA ALA A 118 -8.17 -19.27 6.92
C ALA A 118 -6.85 -19.28 7.70
N ASP A 119 -6.78 -18.59 8.84
CA ASP A 119 -5.58 -18.43 9.68
C ASP A 119 -4.38 -17.79 8.94
N GLY A 120 -4.65 -17.03 7.88
CA GLY A 120 -3.66 -16.26 7.12
C GLY A 120 -3.47 -14.84 7.68
N LEU A 121 -2.32 -14.22 7.36
CA LEU A 121 -2.07 -12.83 7.77
C LEU A 121 -2.90 -11.86 6.93
N SER A 122 -3.83 -11.15 7.58
CA SER A 122 -4.70 -10.14 6.96
C SER A 122 -4.21 -8.72 7.27
N VAL A 123 -3.94 -7.93 6.23
CA VAL A 123 -3.33 -6.59 6.33
C VAL A 123 -4.29 -5.55 5.74
N GLY A 124 -4.49 -4.46 6.46
CA GLY A 124 -5.33 -3.34 6.05
C GLY A 124 -4.55 -2.04 6.01
N LEU A 125 -4.34 -1.50 4.80
CA LEU A 125 -3.72 -0.19 4.61
C LEU A 125 -4.83 0.82 4.35
N GLY A 126 -5.35 1.43 5.41
CA GLY A 126 -6.40 2.45 5.38
C GLY A 126 -5.92 3.79 4.84
N ILE A 127 -6.87 4.66 4.50
CA ILE A 127 -6.62 6.06 4.11
C ILE A 127 -7.63 6.96 4.83
N GLU A 128 -7.18 8.11 5.32
CA GLU A 128 -8.03 9.12 5.94
C GLU A 128 -9.01 9.70 4.91
N LEU A 129 -10.30 9.39 5.08
CA LEU A 129 -11.40 9.92 4.27
C LEU A 129 -12.44 10.65 5.15
N PRO A 130 -13.19 11.60 4.57
CA PRO A 130 -14.20 12.36 5.34
C PRO A 130 -15.37 11.52 5.87
N HIS A 131 -15.70 10.39 5.20
CA HIS A 131 -16.93 9.63 5.48
C HIS A 131 -16.73 8.13 5.63
N GLU A 132 -15.58 7.60 5.21
CA GLU A 132 -15.24 6.18 5.28
C GLU A 132 -14.15 6.02 6.33
N GLN A 133 -14.56 5.83 7.59
CA GLN A 133 -13.67 5.83 8.74
C GLN A 133 -13.57 4.45 9.37
N GLY A 134 -12.35 3.96 9.51
CA GLY A 134 -12.03 2.71 10.20
C GLY A 134 -11.44 1.64 9.29
N LEU A 135 -10.72 0.70 9.90
CA LEU A 135 -10.36 -0.56 9.28
C LEU A 135 -11.45 -1.59 9.61
N ASN A 136 -11.71 -2.51 8.70
CA ASN A 136 -12.66 -3.59 8.95
C ASN A 136 -12.18 -4.55 10.07
N GLU A 137 -13.11 -5.33 10.61
CA GLU A 137 -12.88 -6.17 11.79
C GLU A 137 -11.93 -7.36 11.56
N TYR A 138 -11.63 -7.69 10.29
CA TYR A 138 -10.81 -8.83 9.89
C TYR A 138 -9.35 -8.43 9.58
N VAL A 139 -8.93 -7.22 9.95
CA VAL A 139 -7.55 -6.76 9.78
C VAL A 139 -6.71 -7.10 11.02
N ASP A 140 -5.66 -7.91 10.85
CA ASP A 140 -4.69 -8.22 11.90
C ASP A 140 -3.61 -7.14 12.03
N LEU A 141 -3.12 -6.67 10.88
CA LEU A 141 -2.08 -5.64 10.79
C LEU A 141 -2.63 -4.41 10.05
N GLY A 142 -2.93 -3.37 10.82
CA GLY A 142 -3.54 -2.14 10.32
C GLY A 142 -2.59 -0.95 10.29
N LEU A 143 -2.58 -0.20 9.19
CA LEU A 143 -2.01 1.15 9.13
C LEU A 143 -3.06 2.10 8.54
N ASN A 144 -3.13 3.33 9.05
CA ASN A 144 -4.00 4.35 8.48
C ASN A 144 -3.16 5.52 7.97
N PHE A 145 -3.13 5.71 6.65
CA PHE A 145 -2.35 6.75 5.99
C PHE A 145 -3.17 8.02 5.83
N ARG A 146 -2.49 9.17 5.71
CA ARG A 146 -3.13 10.43 5.31
C ARG A 146 -2.81 10.77 3.87
N TYR A 147 -1.64 10.36 3.38
CA TYR A 147 -1.19 10.64 2.03
C TYR A 147 -1.37 9.43 1.11
N PHE A 148 -2.20 9.59 0.07
CA PHE A 148 -2.50 8.54 -0.91
C PHE A 148 -1.24 7.89 -1.52
N PHE A 149 -0.27 8.69 -1.92
CA PHE A 149 0.94 8.18 -2.57
C PHE A 149 1.85 7.37 -1.64
N ALA A 150 1.85 7.68 -0.33
CA ALA A 150 2.60 6.90 0.65
C ALA A 150 1.99 5.50 0.77
N ARG A 151 0.66 5.43 0.88
CA ARG A 151 -0.11 4.19 0.87
C ARG A 151 0.11 3.36 -0.40
N LYS A 152 0.02 3.97 -1.58
CA LYS A 152 0.26 3.32 -2.88
C LYS A 152 1.64 2.67 -2.97
N THR A 153 2.65 3.37 -2.46
CA THR A 153 4.01 2.82 -2.39
C THR A 153 4.07 1.53 -1.55
N MET A 154 3.28 1.45 -0.48
CA MET A 154 3.27 0.25 0.37
C MET A 154 2.62 -0.95 -0.34
N PHE A 155 1.56 -0.74 -1.11
CA PHE A 155 0.97 -1.81 -1.92
C PHE A 155 2.01 -2.42 -2.87
N LEU A 156 2.68 -1.59 -3.67
CA LEU A 156 3.68 -2.07 -4.64
C LEU A 156 4.93 -2.68 -3.98
N LYS A 157 5.42 -2.11 -2.87
CA LYS A 157 6.66 -2.56 -2.23
C LYS A 157 6.48 -3.87 -1.45
N TYR A 158 5.34 -4.05 -0.78
CA TYR A 158 5.14 -5.14 0.17
C TYR A 158 4.32 -6.31 -0.35
N SER A 159 3.76 -6.21 -1.57
CA SER A 159 3.19 -7.35 -2.29
C SER A 159 4.03 -7.72 -3.51
N GLN A 160 3.73 -8.86 -4.11
CA GLN A 160 4.40 -9.37 -5.31
C GLN A 160 3.41 -9.63 -6.45
N ALA A 161 2.11 -9.49 -6.20
CA ALA A 161 1.05 -9.66 -7.17
C ALA A 161 -0.17 -8.83 -6.78
N PHE A 162 -0.99 -8.48 -7.77
CA PHE A 162 -2.30 -7.86 -7.59
C PHE A 162 -3.42 -8.77 -8.05
N ILE A 163 -4.52 -8.80 -7.30
CA ILE A 163 -5.82 -9.30 -7.74
C ILE A 163 -6.83 -8.15 -7.67
N CYS A 164 -7.45 -7.81 -8.80
CA CYS A 164 -8.50 -6.81 -8.89
C CYS A 164 -9.85 -7.49 -9.12
N LEU A 165 -10.70 -7.46 -8.10
CA LEU A 165 -12.12 -7.77 -8.20
C LEU A 165 -12.91 -6.58 -8.78
N PRO A 166 -14.17 -6.79 -9.21
CA PRO A 166 -15.00 -5.70 -9.71
C PRO A 166 -15.05 -4.50 -8.77
N GLY A 167 -14.81 -3.31 -9.30
CA GLY A 167 -14.52 -2.14 -8.48
C GLY A 167 -14.79 -0.79 -9.13
N GLY A 168 -14.62 0.28 -8.35
CA GLY A 168 -14.84 1.65 -8.85
C GLY A 168 -13.56 2.32 -9.35
N MET A 169 -13.57 3.64 -9.33
CA MET A 169 -12.41 4.47 -9.72
C MET A 169 -11.14 4.16 -8.93
N GLY A 170 -11.25 3.85 -7.63
CA GLY A 170 -10.08 3.48 -6.82
C GLY A 170 -9.42 2.19 -7.30
N THR A 171 -10.22 1.19 -7.68
CA THR A 171 -9.70 -0.06 -8.26
C THR A 171 -9.05 0.17 -9.62
N MET A 172 -9.64 1.02 -10.46
CA MET A 172 -9.08 1.38 -11.76
C MET A 172 -7.75 2.13 -11.63
N ASP A 173 -7.66 3.06 -10.67
CA ASP A 173 -6.44 3.82 -10.36
C ASP A 173 -5.27 2.87 -10.04
N GLU A 174 -5.49 1.92 -9.14
CA GLU A 174 -4.47 0.94 -8.74
C GLU A 174 -4.13 -0.05 -9.87
N PHE A 175 -5.13 -0.50 -10.65
CA PHE A 175 -4.92 -1.37 -11.80
C PHE A 175 -4.01 -0.71 -12.86
N PHE A 176 -4.31 0.51 -13.27
CA PHE A 176 -3.50 1.21 -14.26
C PHE A 176 -2.13 1.62 -13.73
N GLU A 177 -2.02 1.94 -12.43
CA GLU A 177 -0.73 2.21 -11.80
C GLU A 177 0.18 0.99 -11.88
N VAL A 178 -0.29 -0.18 -11.44
CA VAL A 178 0.54 -1.39 -11.50
C VAL A 178 0.87 -1.80 -12.93
N LEU A 179 -0.08 -1.68 -13.86
CA LEU A 179 0.15 -2.00 -15.27
C LEU A 179 1.26 -1.13 -15.86
N CYS A 180 1.26 0.17 -15.57
CA CYS A 180 2.32 1.08 -15.98
C CYS A 180 3.67 0.74 -15.32
N MET A 181 3.68 0.37 -14.03
CA MET A 181 4.90 -0.02 -13.33
C MET A 181 5.53 -1.29 -13.92
N VAL A 182 4.72 -2.26 -14.33
CA VAL A 182 5.18 -3.50 -14.98
C VAL A 182 5.64 -3.22 -16.42
N GLN A 183 4.82 -2.51 -17.20
CA GLN A 183 5.14 -2.12 -18.58
C GLN A 183 6.48 -1.38 -18.68
N THR A 184 6.77 -0.49 -17.73
CA THR A 184 8.02 0.29 -17.70
C THR A 184 9.19 -0.42 -17.02
N GLY A 185 9.00 -1.67 -16.56
CA GLY A 185 10.02 -2.47 -15.88
C GLY A 185 10.45 -1.92 -14.52
N LYS A 186 9.67 -1.02 -13.91
CA LYS A 186 9.90 -0.51 -12.55
C LYS A 186 9.64 -1.58 -11.50
N VAL A 187 8.71 -2.48 -11.80
CA VAL A 187 8.48 -3.71 -11.07
C VAL A 187 8.52 -4.85 -12.08
N THR A 188 9.22 -5.92 -11.76
CA THR A 188 9.42 -7.07 -12.65
C THR A 188 8.84 -8.33 -12.02
N ASN A 189 8.28 -9.23 -12.83
CA ASN A 189 7.66 -10.49 -12.38
C ASN A 189 6.53 -10.25 -11.37
N TYR A 190 5.57 -9.41 -11.73
CA TYR A 190 4.48 -9.00 -10.86
C TYR A 190 3.15 -9.37 -11.52
N PRO A 191 2.62 -10.58 -11.27
CA PRO A 191 1.39 -11.02 -11.91
C PRO A 191 0.20 -10.15 -11.46
N ILE A 192 -0.63 -9.78 -12.42
CA ILE A 192 -1.85 -9.01 -12.23
C ILE A 192 -3.01 -9.89 -12.67
N VAL A 193 -4.01 -10.07 -11.81
CA VAL A 193 -5.21 -10.84 -12.13
C VAL A 193 -6.45 -9.98 -12.00
N LEU A 194 -7.32 -10.03 -12.99
CA LEU A 194 -8.64 -9.40 -13.03
C LEU A 194 -9.70 -10.48 -12.85
N MET A 195 -10.43 -10.44 -11.74
CA MET A 195 -11.50 -11.39 -11.45
C MET A 195 -12.84 -10.88 -12.00
N GLY A 196 -13.59 -11.74 -12.69
CA GLY A 196 -14.90 -11.42 -13.27
C GLY A 196 -14.81 -11.05 -14.75
N THR A 197 -14.80 -12.05 -15.63
CA THR A 197 -14.60 -11.86 -17.08
C THR A 197 -15.65 -10.94 -17.70
N GLU A 198 -16.92 -11.09 -17.30
CA GLU A 198 -18.02 -10.25 -17.77
C GLU A 198 -17.78 -8.77 -17.43
N TYR A 199 -17.40 -8.47 -16.18
CA TYR A 199 -17.17 -7.12 -15.70
C TYR A 199 -16.02 -6.43 -16.44
N TRP A 200 -14.90 -7.13 -16.65
CA TRP A 200 -13.69 -6.55 -17.25
C TRP A 200 -13.71 -6.53 -18.79
N SER A 201 -14.55 -7.34 -19.43
CA SER A 201 -14.58 -7.54 -20.89
C SER A 201 -14.63 -6.24 -21.69
N GLY A 202 -15.48 -5.28 -21.29
CA GLY A 202 -15.62 -4.00 -21.99
C GLY A 202 -14.35 -3.14 -21.93
N LEU A 203 -13.66 -3.15 -20.78
CA LEU A 203 -12.40 -2.43 -20.65
C LEU A 203 -11.30 -3.09 -21.47
N VAL A 204 -11.16 -4.41 -21.39
CA VAL A 204 -10.13 -5.17 -22.12
C VAL A 204 -10.31 -5.01 -23.62
N GLU A 205 -11.55 -5.06 -24.11
CA GLU A 205 -11.82 -4.84 -25.54
C GLU A 205 -11.47 -3.40 -25.95
N TRP A 206 -11.71 -2.40 -25.11
CA TRP A 206 -11.27 -1.03 -25.38
C TRP A 206 -9.74 -0.89 -25.40
N LEU A 207 -9.02 -1.50 -24.45
CA LEU A 207 -7.56 -1.51 -24.43
C LEU A 207 -7.01 -2.11 -25.73
N LYS A 208 -7.60 -3.21 -26.20
CA LYS A 208 -7.21 -3.88 -27.43
C LYS A 208 -7.55 -3.08 -28.69
N SER A 209 -8.81 -2.70 -28.84
CA SER A 209 -9.34 -2.08 -30.07
C SER A 209 -8.96 -0.61 -30.23
N THR A 210 -8.60 0.07 -29.14
CA THR A 210 -8.23 1.49 -29.14
C THR A 210 -6.76 1.70 -28.82
N LEU A 211 -6.27 1.22 -27.67
CA LEU A 211 -4.89 1.51 -27.27
C LEU A 211 -3.87 0.71 -28.09
N ALA A 212 -4.00 -0.61 -28.12
CA ALA A 212 -3.07 -1.47 -28.85
C ALA A 212 -3.18 -1.25 -30.37
N ALA A 213 -4.41 -1.26 -30.92
CA ALA A 213 -4.61 -1.00 -32.35
C ALA A 213 -4.18 0.42 -32.78
N GLY A 214 -4.25 1.40 -31.87
CA GLY A 214 -3.79 2.77 -32.09
C GLY A 214 -2.28 2.99 -31.89
N GLY A 215 -1.55 1.98 -31.42
CA GLY A 215 -0.11 2.08 -31.12
C GLY A 215 0.24 2.91 -29.88
N PHE A 216 -0.70 3.06 -28.94
CA PHE A 216 -0.47 3.72 -27.66
C PHE A 216 0.19 2.79 -26.62
N ILE A 217 0.02 1.48 -26.80
CA ILE A 217 0.67 0.41 -26.06
C ILE A 217 1.10 -0.69 -27.04
N ASN A 218 2.03 -1.55 -26.64
CA ASN A 218 2.36 -2.74 -27.43
C ASN A 218 1.23 -3.78 -27.30
N PRO A 219 0.91 -4.57 -28.33
CA PRO A 219 -0.06 -5.66 -28.23
C PRO A 219 0.25 -6.65 -27.09
N GLU A 220 1.53 -6.91 -26.84
CA GLU A 220 2.04 -7.80 -25.78
C GLU A 220 1.81 -7.23 -24.37
N ASP A 221 1.55 -5.93 -24.22
CA ASP A 221 1.22 -5.33 -22.93
C ASP A 221 -0.13 -5.85 -22.38
N LEU A 222 -0.98 -6.43 -23.24
CA LEU A 222 -2.21 -7.10 -22.85
C LEU A 222 -1.96 -8.48 -22.21
N ASP A 223 -0.77 -9.05 -22.40
CA ASP A 223 -0.37 -10.32 -21.77
C ASP A 223 0.14 -10.12 -20.32
N LEU A 224 0.22 -8.86 -19.85
CA LEU A 224 0.69 -8.51 -18.50
C LEU A 224 -0.33 -8.84 -17.40
N PHE A 225 -1.58 -9.13 -17.75
CA PHE A 225 -2.63 -9.48 -16.80
C PHE A 225 -3.46 -10.67 -17.27
N LEU A 226 -3.90 -11.49 -16.31
CA LEU A 226 -4.84 -12.58 -16.52
C LEU A 226 -6.26 -12.10 -16.22
N VAL A 227 -7.25 -12.48 -17.03
CA VAL A 227 -8.68 -12.26 -16.73
C VAL A 227 -9.35 -13.62 -16.55
N THR A 228 -9.97 -13.87 -15.40
CA THR A 228 -10.60 -15.16 -15.10
C THR A 228 -11.79 -15.03 -14.14
N ASP A 229 -12.63 -16.06 -14.13
CA ASP A 229 -13.69 -16.26 -13.13
C ASP A 229 -13.31 -17.33 -12.09
N ASP A 230 -12.20 -18.04 -12.30
CA ASP A 230 -11.74 -19.12 -11.43
C ASP A 230 -10.67 -18.63 -10.45
N VAL A 231 -11.00 -18.73 -9.16
CA VAL A 231 -10.10 -18.36 -8.06
C VAL A 231 -8.86 -19.26 -8.03
N ASP A 232 -9.04 -20.55 -8.33
CA ASP A 232 -7.93 -21.51 -8.30
C ASP A 232 -6.95 -21.22 -9.44
N GLU A 233 -7.45 -20.86 -10.63
CA GLU A 233 -6.63 -20.42 -11.76
C GLU A 233 -5.85 -19.14 -11.41
N ALA A 234 -6.53 -18.15 -10.84
CA ALA A 234 -5.92 -16.88 -10.42
C ALA A 234 -4.73 -17.10 -9.46
N VAL A 235 -4.93 -17.91 -8.43
CA VAL A 235 -3.89 -18.18 -7.42
C VAL A 235 -2.79 -19.06 -8.01
N ALA A 236 -3.12 -20.07 -8.82
CA ALA A 236 -2.13 -20.92 -9.48
C ALA A 236 -1.23 -20.11 -10.43
N HIS A 237 -1.80 -19.17 -11.19
CA HIS A 237 -1.04 -18.26 -12.05
C HIS A 237 -0.02 -17.44 -11.25
N ILE A 238 -0.45 -16.83 -10.13
CA ILE A 238 0.45 -16.08 -9.24
C ILE A 238 1.57 -16.98 -8.71
N VAL A 239 1.22 -18.17 -8.19
CA VAL A 239 2.20 -19.13 -7.65
C VAL A 239 3.22 -19.54 -8.71
N GLU A 240 2.80 -19.77 -9.96
CA GLU A 240 3.70 -20.16 -11.04
C GLU A 240 4.67 -19.03 -11.41
N CYS A 241 4.17 -17.81 -11.62
CA CYS A 241 5.00 -16.64 -11.90
C CYS A 241 6.06 -16.40 -10.80
N HIS A 242 5.68 -16.67 -9.55
CA HIS A 242 6.54 -16.50 -8.38
C HIS A 242 7.68 -17.52 -8.27
N LYS A 243 7.59 -18.70 -8.91
CA LYS A 243 8.69 -19.69 -8.91
C LYS A 243 9.97 -19.17 -9.56
N VAL A 244 9.85 -18.23 -10.49
CA VAL A 244 10.98 -17.70 -11.28
C VAL A 244 11.57 -16.40 -10.67
N MET A 245 10.96 -15.87 -9.61
CA MET A 245 11.38 -14.60 -8.99
C MET A 245 12.66 -14.71 -8.17
N SER A 246 13.40 -13.60 -8.08
CA SER A 246 14.59 -13.44 -7.22
C SER A 246 14.27 -12.81 -5.86
N ASP A 247 13.03 -12.41 -5.61
CA ASP A 247 12.61 -11.86 -4.31
C ASP A 247 12.71 -12.95 -3.23
N LYS A 248 13.48 -12.64 -2.17
CA LYS A 248 13.71 -13.56 -1.05
C LYS A 248 12.45 -13.88 -0.25
N ARG A 249 11.41 -13.05 -0.32
CA ARG A 249 10.11 -13.34 0.33
C ARG A 249 9.38 -14.48 -0.37
N VAL A 250 9.65 -14.66 -1.67
CA VAL A 250 8.96 -15.62 -2.53
C VAL A 250 9.67 -16.97 -2.56
N ARG A 251 11.01 -16.97 -2.59
CA ARG A 251 11.81 -18.18 -2.39
C ARG A 251 11.83 -18.47 -0.89
N ASN A 252 11.15 -19.52 -0.42
CA ASN A 252 11.20 -19.99 0.98
C ASN A 252 12.62 -20.45 1.41
N GLU A 253 13.62 -19.57 1.35
CA GLU A 253 14.98 -19.76 1.85
C GLU A 253 15.03 -19.20 3.28
N ARG A 254 14.70 -20.06 4.25
CA ARG A 254 15.15 -19.91 5.64
C ARG A 254 16.53 -20.54 5.82
#